data_AF-A0A847GV12-F1
#
_entry.id   AF-A0A847GV12-F1
#
_cell.length_a   1.000
_cell.length_b   1.000
_cell.length_c   1.000
_cell.angle_alpha   90.00
_cell.angle_beta   90.00
_cell.angle_gamma   90.00
#
_symmetry.space_group_name_H-M   'P 1'
#
loop_
_entity.id
_entity.type
_entity.pdbx_description
1 polymer ?
#
loop_
_entity_poly.entity_id
_entity_poly.type
_entity_poly.pdbx_seq_one_letter_code
_entity_poly.pdbx_strand_id
1 'polypeptide(L)'
;MSETKGAIASEHIGIGSSLARNRLVVPVNQREYAWQKKHVTDLLQDLSKAISSNKSTYFLGTVVLTVGSDEVWAVADGQQRLATITMLLAAIRDYYFTRPEDTLLVEHIERSYLFIIDPEQRKIVPRLTLNVQDNEFFRKRIVVRPDDKDRKIRASHESHERIEEAAKLVAAHVKNLIKPHRETDRSDYLNRWVKYIDSFAKVVLLN
;
A
#
# COMPACT_ATOMS: atom_id res chain seq x y z
N MET A 1 0.09 -44.58 -3.69
CA MET A 1 0.62 -43.43 -2.90
C MET A 1 0.96 -42.33 -3.91
N SER A 2 0.58 -41.08 -3.61
CA SER A 2 0.89 -39.83 -4.35
C SER A 2 0.09 -39.52 -5.63
N GLU A 3 -0.75 -38.49 -5.57
CA GLU A 3 -0.53 -37.18 -6.23
C GLU A 3 -1.70 -36.23 -5.90
N THR A 4 -1.55 -35.41 -4.86
CA THR A 4 -2.44 -34.25 -4.65
C THR A 4 -1.82 -33.07 -5.40
N LYS A 5 -2.21 -32.89 -6.67
CA LYS A 5 -1.83 -31.70 -7.46
C LYS A 5 -2.36 -30.43 -6.79
N GLY A 6 -1.48 -29.43 -6.71
CA GLY A 6 -1.61 -28.11 -6.09
C GLY A 6 -3.03 -27.60 -5.81
N ALA A 7 -3.42 -27.64 -4.54
CA ALA A 7 -4.55 -26.85 -4.07
C ALA A 7 -4.11 -25.39 -3.93
N ILE A 8 -4.80 -24.46 -4.58
CA ILE A 8 -4.66 -23.02 -4.33
C ILE A 8 -5.14 -22.78 -2.89
N ALA A 9 -4.26 -22.23 -2.04
CA ALA A 9 -4.68 -21.82 -0.71
C ALA A 9 -5.44 -20.48 -0.83
N SER A 10 -6.54 -20.36 -0.10
CA SER A 10 -7.33 -19.12 -0.04
C SER A 10 -7.47 -18.67 1.39
N GLU A 11 -7.09 -17.42 1.69
CA GLU A 11 -7.26 -16.84 3.02
C GLU A 11 -7.91 -15.46 2.98
N HIS A 12 -8.66 -15.13 4.04
CA HIS A 12 -9.27 -13.81 4.23
C HIS A 12 -8.40 -12.95 5.13
N ILE A 13 -7.59 -12.11 4.52
CA ILE A 13 -6.60 -11.25 5.19
C ILE A 13 -6.94 -9.78 4.97
N GLY A 14 -6.56 -8.89 5.89
CA GLY A 14 -6.60 -7.46 5.57
C GLY A 14 -5.50 -7.10 4.57
N ILE A 15 -5.79 -6.16 3.67
CA ILE A 15 -4.86 -5.79 2.60
C ILE A 15 -3.54 -5.21 3.14
N GLY A 16 -3.57 -4.48 4.25
CA GLY A 16 -2.35 -4.02 4.92
C GLY A 16 -1.52 -5.19 5.43
N SER A 17 -2.16 -6.18 6.05
CA SER A 17 -1.47 -7.39 6.50
C SER A 17 -0.89 -8.19 5.32
N SER A 18 -1.53 -8.19 4.14
CA SER A 18 -0.96 -8.82 2.94
C SER A 18 0.35 -8.17 2.46
N LEU A 19 0.46 -6.83 2.62
CA LEU A 19 1.71 -6.10 2.38
C LEU A 19 2.75 -6.37 3.48
N ALA A 20 2.30 -6.54 4.73
CA ALA A 20 3.17 -6.72 5.89
C ALA A 20 3.76 -8.14 6.03
N ARG A 21 3.14 -9.15 5.43
CA ARG A 21 3.61 -10.54 5.54
C ARG A 21 4.87 -10.81 4.72
N ASN A 22 4.85 -10.50 3.44
CA ASN A 22 5.91 -10.87 2.51
C ASN A 22 6.35 -9.71 1.62
N ARG A 23 7.46 -9.88 0.92
CA ARG A 23 7.84 -8.98 -0.18
C ARG A 23 7.03 -9.34 -1.42
N LEU A 24 6.37 -8.34 -2.00
CA LEU A 24 5.54 -8.47 -3.20
C LEU A 24 6.23 -7.82 -4.40
N VAL A 25 6.25 -8.51 -5.53
CA VAL A 25 6.80 -8.02 -6.79
C VAL A 25 5.74 -8.16 -7.89
N VAL A 26 5.49 -7.11 -8.64
CA VAL A 26 4.68 -7.16 -9.86
C VAL A 26 5.60 -7.61 -11.02
N PRO A 27 5.35 -8.78 -11.64
CA PRO A 27 6.18 -9.29 -12.74
C PRO A 27 6.26 -8.35 -13.95
N VAL A 28 7.31 -8.48 -14.75
CA VAL A 28 7.57 -7.62 -15.92
C VAL A 28 6.50 -7.71 -17.02
N ASN A 29 5.79 -8.83 -17.10
CA ASN A 29 4.70 -9.05 -18.05
C ASN A 29 3.35 -8.52 -17.56
N GLN A 30 3.27 -8.02 -16.32
CA GLN A 30 2.06 -7.39 -15.80
C GLN A 30 1.99 -5.92 -16.23
N ARG A 31 0.77 -5.43 -16.37
CA ARG A 31 0.50 -4.08 -16.86
C ARG A 31 1.01 -2.99 -15.91
N GLU A 32 1.12 -1.79 -16.43
CA GLU A 32 1.44 -0.59 -15.66
C GLU A 32 0.29 -0.15 -14.73
N TYR A 33 0.56 0.82 -13.85
CA TYR A 33 -0.49 1.48 -13.07
C TYR A 33 -1.48 2.19 -14.02
N ALA A 34 -2.76 1.82 -13.92
CA ALA A 34 -3.80 2.20 -14.88
C ALA A 34 -5.06 2.76 -14.20
N TRP A 35 -5.10 2.80 -12.86
CA TRP A 35 -6.24 3.36 -12.15
C TRP A 35 -6.33 4.87 -12.36
N GLN A 36 -7.43 5.28 -12.98
CA GLN A 36 -7.85 6.67 -13.11
C GLN A 36 -8.43 7.21 -11.78
N LYS A 37 -8.55 8.54 -11.68
CA LYS A 37 -9.17 9.28 -10.57
C LYS A 37 -10.42 8.63 -9.98
N LYS A 38 -11.34 8.15 -10.82
CA LYS A 38 -12.59 7.51 -10.37
C LYS A 38 -12.31 6.30 -9.48
N HIS A 39 -11.47 5.36 -9.93
CA HIS A 39 -11.14 4.14 -9.18
C HIS A 39 -10.50 4.45 -7.83
N VAL A 40 -9.57 5.43 -7.80
CA VAL A 40 -8.91 5.87 -6.56
C VAL A 40 -9.92 6.49 -5.61
N THR A 41 -10.79 7.36 -6.12
CA THR A 41 -11.83 8.04 -5.33
C THR A 41 -12.83 7.04 -4.76
N ASP A 42 -13.29 6.09 -5.57
CA ASP A 42 -14.24 5.05 -5.16
C ASP A 42 -13.64 4.20 -4.02
N LEU A 43 -12.38 3.74 -4.15
CA LEU A 43 -11.67 3.01 -3.09
C LEU A 43 -11.64 3.81 -1.77
N LEU A 44 -11.24 5.08 -1.82
CA LEU A 44 -11.10 5.92 -0.63
C LEU A 44 -12.45 6.22 0.03
N GLN A 45 -13.49 6.44 -0.76
CA GLN A 45 -14.86 6.64 -0.27
C GLN A 45 -15.42 5.39 0.38
N ASP A 46 -15.18 4.22 -0.21
CA ASP A 46 -15.65 2.95 0.33
C ASP A 46 -14.98 2.60 1.65
N LEU A 47 -13.67 2.81 1.77
CA LEU A 47 -12.96 2.72 3.05
C LEU A 47 -13.51 3.71 4.08
N SER A 48 -13.74 4.97 3.69
CA SER A 48 -14.30 5.98 4.58
C SER A 48 -15.67 5.58 5.12
N LYS A 49 -16.58 5.14 4.24
CA LYS A 49 -17.91 4.66 4.62
C LYS A 49 -17.79 3.49 5.59
N ALA A 50 -16.96 2.50 5.26
CA ALA A 50 -16.78 1.31 6.09
C ALA A 50 -16.28 1.64 7.51
N ILE A 51 -15.28 2.52 7.61
CA ILE A 51 -14.71 2.97 8.89
C ILE A 51 -15.73 3.81 9.67
N SER A 52 -16.43 4.74 9.02
CA SER A 52 -17.43 5.61 9.68
C SER A 52 -18.68 4.87 10.15
N SER A 53 -19.10 3.83 9.43
CA SER A 53 -20.25 3.00 9.80
C SER A 53 -19.89 1.90 10.80
N ASN A 54 -18.66 1.91 11.34
CA ASN A 54 -18.15 0.90 12.25
C ASN A 54 -18.35 -0.55 11.73
N LYS A 55 -18.30 -0.72 10.39
CA LYS A 55 -18.44 -2.04 9.78
C LYS A 55 -17.27 -2.91 10.22
N SER A 56 -17.56 -4.09 10.74
CA SER A 56 -16.54 -5.03 11.21
C SER A 56 -15.52 -5.36 10.13
N THR A 57 -15.93 -5.46 8.86
CA THR A 57 -15.03 -5.65 7.71
C THR A 57 -15.59 -5.01 6.45
N TYR A 58 -14.71 -4.74 5.47
CA TYR A 58 -15.07 -4.35 4.11
C TYR A 58 -14.28 -5.16 3.10
N PHE A 59 -14.96 -5.80 2.15
CA PHE A 59 -14.32 -6.60 1.13
C PHE A 59 -13.84 -5.73 -0.03
N LEU A 60 -12.53 -5.64 -0.20
CA LEU A 60 -11.91 -4.86 -1.26
C LEU A 60 -11.77 -5.62 -2.58
N GLY A 61 -11.93 -6.95 -2.58
CA GLY A 61 -11.75 -7.82 -3.74
C GLY A 61 -10.67 -8.88 -3.52
N THR A 62 -10.18 -9.48 -4.61
CA THR A 62 -9.17 -10.55 -4.56
C THR A 62 -7.78 -9.99 -4.85
N VAL A 63 -6.76 -10.56 -4.21
CA VAL A 63 -5.33 -10.40 -4.56
C VAL A 63 -4.82 -11.80 -4.89
N VAL A 64 -4.26 -11.97 -6.07
CA VAL A 64 -3.71 -13.25 -6.51
C VAL A 64 -2.20 -13.16 -6.46
N LEU A 65 -1.60 -13.97 -5.61
CA LEU A 65 -0.17 -14.14 -5.51
C LEU A 65 0.21 -15.49 -6.12
N THR A 66 1.42 -15.54 -6.62
CA THR A 66 2.07 -16.76 -7.08
C THR A 66 3.43 -16.86 -6.42
N VAL A 67 3.85 -18.07 -6.10
CA VAL A 67 5.13 -18.32 -5.44
C VAL A 67 6.27 -17.83 -6.35
N GLY A 68 7.11 -16.94 -5.82
CA GLY A 68 8.41 -16.61 -6.41
C GLY A 68 9.55 -17.36 -5.69
N SER A 69 10.79 -16.92 -5.88
CA SER A 69 11.94 -17.42 -5.11
C SER A 69 12.06 -16.69 -3.76
N ASP A 70 12.52 -17.40 -2.72
CA ASP A 70 13.05 -16.82 -1.46
C ASP A 70 12.15 -15.76 -0.78
N GLU A 71 10.94 -16.17 -0.34
CA GLU A 71 9.97 -15.31 0.37
C GLU A 71 9.44 -14.09 -0.43
N VAL A 72 9.77 -14.03 -1.72
CA VAL A 72 9.23 -13.05 -2.65
C VAL A 72 8.01 -13.63 -3.37
N TRP A 73 6.89 -12.93 -3.32
CA TRP A 73 5.65 -13.34 -3.97
C TRP A 73 5.37 -12.47 -5.19
N ALA A 74 5.04 -13.12 -6.31
CA ALA A 74 4.68 -12.45 -7.54
C ALA A 74 3.18 -12.11 -7.53
N VAL A 75 2.84 -10.83 -7.74
CA VAL A 75 1.46 -10.35 -7.82
C VAL A 75 0.91 -10.61 -9.22
N ALA A 76 -0.01 -11.57 -9.36
CA ALA A 76 -0.68 -11.89 -10.61
C ALA A 76 -1.95 -11.05 -10.83
N ASP A 77 -2.64 -10.66 -9.76
CA ASP A 77 -3.78 -9.71 -9.80
C ASP A 77 -3.91 -8.94 -8.48
N GLY A 78 -4.57 -7.78 -8.52
CA GLY A 78 -4.74 -6.88 -7.37
C GLY A 78 -3.67 -5.79 -7.25
N GLN A 79 -2.73 -5.71 -8.21
CA GLN A 79 -1.60 -4.78 -8.19
C GLN A 79 -2.02 -3.29 -8.02
N GLN A 80 -3.11 -2.86 -8.66
CA GLN A 80 -3.55 -1.46 -8.64
C GLN A 80 -4.04 -1.07 -7.24
N ARG A 81 -4.73 -2.02 -6.59
CA ARG A 81 -5.24 -1.87 -5.23
C ARG A 81 -4.09 -1.87 -4.23
N LEU A 82 -3.15 -2.80 -4.35
CA LEU A 82 -1.95 -2.84 -3.51
C LEU A 82 -1.16 -1.52 -3.63
N ALA A 83 -0.88 -1.07 -4.85
CA ALA A 83 -0.17 0.19 -5.09
C ALA A 83 -0.90 1.39 -4.46
N THR A 84 -2.22 1.49 -4.63
CA THR A 84 -3.02 2.61 -4.09
C THR A 84 -3.12 2.57 -2.56
N ILE A 85 -3.20 1.38 -1.95
CA ILE A 85 -3.12 1.23 -0.49
C ILE A 85 -1.72 1.57 0.04
N THR A 86 -0.66 1.19 -0.66
CA THR A 86 0.71 1.61 -0.34
C THR A 86 0.84 3.14 -0.41
N MET A 87 0.24 3.80 -1.40
CA MET A 87 0.18 5.28 -1.45
C MET A 87 -0.55 5.87 -0.26
N LEU A 88 -1.67 5.27 0.19
CA LEU A 88 -2.43 5.72 1.36
C LEU A 88 -1.62 5.60 2.65
N LEU A 89 -0.94 4.46 2.86
CA LEU A 89 -0.06 4.26 4.00
C LEU A 89 1.13 5.22 3.97
N ALA A 90 1.73 5.46 2.80
CA ALA A 90 2.81 6.43 2.63
C ALA A 90 2.35 7.88 2.91
N ALA A 91 1.14 8.26 2.50
CA ALA A 91 0.60 9.59 2.80
C ALA A 91 0.27 9.78 4.29
N ILE A 92 -0.17 8.72 4.98
CA ILE A 92 -0.32 8.72 6.45
C ILE A 92 1.06 8.85 7.13
N ARG A 93 2.08 8.10 6.67
CA ARG A 93 3.46 8.25 7.12
C ARG A 93 3.97 9.67 6.92
N ASP A 94 3.72 10.27 5.76
CA ASP A 94 4.13 11.63 5.46
C ASP A 94 3.48 12.66 6.40
N TYR A 95 2.23 12.44 6.82
CA TYR A 95 1.60 13.27 7.84
C TYR A 95 2.31 13.14 9.20
N TYR A 96 2.57 11.90 9.67
CA TYR A 96 3.33 11.67 10.90
C TYR A 96 4.72 12.29 10.83
N PHE A 97 5.37 12.27 9.66
CA PHE A 97 6.69 12.86 9.46
C PHE A 97 6.72 14.38 9.71
N THR A 98 5.57 15.07 9.59
CA THR A 98 5.49 16.51 9.94
C THR A 98 5.39 16.79 11.43
N ARG A 99 5.36 15.74 12.27
CA ARG A 99 5.07 15.80 13.71
C ARG A 99 6.20 15.10 14.49
N PRO A 100 7.10 15.85 15.16
CA PRO A 100 8.22 15.27 15.89
C PRO A 100 7.83 14.20 16.93
N GLU A 101 6.67 14.35 17.57
CA GLU A 101 6.13 13.42 18.55
C GLU A 101 5.70 12.06 17.95
N ASP A 102 5.44 12.01 16.64
CA ASP A 102 4.93 10.82 15.94
C ASP A 102 6.05 9.99 15.27
N THR A 103 7.31 10.20 15.66
CA THR A 103 8.48 9.50 15.09
C THR A 103 8.32 7.97 15.13
N LEU A 104 7.77 7.41 16.22
CA LEU A 104 7.51 5.98 16.33
C LEU A 104 6.41 5.50 15.36
N LEU A 105 5.44 6.34 15.03
CA LEU A 105 4.39 6.02 14.05
C LEU A 105 4.96 6.03 12.63
N VAL A 106 5.88 6.94 12.32
CA VAL A 106 6.65 6.92 11.05
C VAL A 106 7.38 5.59 10.89
N GLU A 107 8.16 5.20 11.90
CA GLU A 107 8.92 3.95 11.89
C GLU A 107 8.01 2.71 11.81
N HIS A 108 6.88 2.73 12.52
CA HIS A 108 5.89 1.66 12.45
C HIS A 108 5.36 1.46 11.04
N ILE A 109 4.94 2.52 10.35
CA ILE A 109 4.43 2.40 8.96
C ILE A 109 5.53 1.90 8.03
N GLU A 110 6.74 2.44 8.17
CA GLU A 110 7.87 2.07 7.31
C GLU A 110 8.24 0.60 7.44
N ARG A 111 8.40 0.09 8.66
CA ARG A 111 8.80 -1.31 8.90
C ARG A 111 7.68 -2.31 8.63
N SER A 112 6.43 -1.90 8.87
CA SER A 112 5.28 -2.81 8.74
C SER A 112 4.83 -2.93 7.28
N TYR A 113 4.81 -1.83 6.52
CA TYR A 113 4.09 -1.82 5.23
C TYR A 113 4.89 -1.31 4.03
N LEU A 114 5.94 -0.50 4.23
CA LEU A 114 6.66 0.13 3.11
C LEU A 114 7.98 -0.58 2.80
N PHE A 115 8.70 -1.04 3.82
CA PHE A 115 10.03 -1.61 3.71
C PHE A 115 10.17 -2.92 4.46
N ILE A 116 11.09 -3.75 3.97
CA ILE A 116 11.55 -4.98 4.60
C ILE A 116 13.08 -5.03 4.49
N ILE A 117 13.73 -5.68 5.45
CA ILE A 117 15.16 -5.94 5.38
C ILE A 117 15.36 -7.20 4.56
N ASP A 118 16.15 -7.10 3.50
CA ASP A 118 16.69 -8.22 2.74
C ASP A 118 18.03 -8.60 3.39
N PRO A 119 18.10 -9.71 4.17
CA PRO A 119 19.30 -10.07 4.93
C PRO A 119 20.42 -10.56 4.00
N GLU A 120 20.09 -11.16 2.86
CA GLU A 120 21.07 -11.66 1.90
C GLU A 120 21.78 -10.49 1.21
N GLN A 121 21.02 -9.48 0.80
CA GLN A 121 21.57 -8.28 0.18
C GLN A 121 22.04 -7.23 1.19
N ARG A 122 21.74 -7.42 2.48
CA ARG A 122 21.97 -6.47 3.58
C ARG A 122 21.42 -5.07 3.26
N LYS A 123 20.21 -5.02 2.71
CA LYS A 123 19.56 -3.80 2.23
C LYS A 123 18.15 -3.67 2.76
N ILE A 124 17.71 -2.42 2.92
CA ILE A 124 16.30 -2.10 3.11
C ILE A 124 15.68 -1.99 1.71
N VAL A 125 14.72 -2.86 1.42
CA VAL A 125 14.04 -2.92 0.12
C VAL A 125 12.53 -2.65 0.29
N PRO A 126 11.83 -2.13 -0.73
CA PRO A 126 10.40 -1.93 -0.66
C PRO A 126 9.62 -3.24 -0.49
N ARG A 127 8.54 -3.21 0.29
CA ARG A 127 7.60 -4.35 0.41
C ARG A 127 6.79 -4.59 -0.87
N LEU A 128 6.54 -3.55 -1.65
CA LEU A 128 5.91 -3.64 -2.97
C LEU A 128 6.86 -3.08 -4.02
N THR A 129 7.29 -3.93 -4.94
CA THR A 129 8.02 -3.56 -6.16
C THR A 129 7.04 -3.63 -7.32
N LEU A 130 6.84 -2.52 -8.04
CA LEU A 130 5.99 -2.52 -9.23
C LEU A 130 6.74 -3.12 -10.44
N ASN A 131 6.08 -3.15 -11.60
CA ASN A 131 6.74 -3.55 -12.85
C ASN A 131 7.94 -2.62 -13.16
N VAL A 132 8.76 -3.04 -14.12
CA VAL A 132 10.00 -2.34 -14.49
C VAL A 132 9.79 -0.87 -14.89
N GLN A 133 8.63 -0.51 -15.45
CA GLN A 133 8.37 0.85 -15.91
C GLN A 133 8.04 1.77 -14.74
N ASP A 134 7.16 1.31 -13.84
CA ASP A 134 6.66 2.13 -12.74
C ASP A 134 7.55 2.12 -11.49
N ASN A 135 8.35 1.07 -11.29
CA ASN A 135 8.96 0.80 -9.98
C ASN A 135 9.89 1.91 -9.49
N GLU A 136 10.76 2.43 -10.36
CA GLU A 136 11.68 3.50 -9.95
C GLU A 136 10.91 4.76 -9.57
N PHE A 137 9.95 5.16 -10.41
CA PHE A 137 9.11 6.32 -10.15
C PHE A 137 8.30 6.14 -8.87
N PHE A 138 7.63 5.02 -8.69
CA PHE A 138 6.83 4.72 -7.51
C PHE A 138 7.67 4.71 -6.24
N ARG A 139 8.81 4.02 -6.23
CA ARG A 139 9.73 3.98 -5.07
C ARG A 139 10.17 5.39 -4.67
N LYS A 140 10.68 6.17 -5.62
CA LYS A 140 11.21 7.51 -5.36
C LYS A 140 10.11 8.50 -5.03
N ARG A 141 8.98 8.49 -5.72
CA ARG A 141 7.92 9.48 -5.53
C ARG A 141 7.06 9.21 -4.30
N ILE A 142 6.81 7.93 -3.98
CA ILE A 142 5.83 7.50 -2.98
C ILE A 142 6.50 6.92 -1.73
N VAL A 143 7.39 5.94 -1.89
CA VAL A 143 7.82 5.06 -0.79
C VAL A 143 8.89 5.72 0.11
N VAL A 144 9.90 6.36 -0.49
CA VAL A 144 10.94 7.08 0.29
C VAL A 144 10.35 8.28 1.05
N ARG A 145 11.07 8.77 2.06
CA ARG A 145 10.61 9.82 2.98
C ARG A 145 10.44 11.19 2.29
N PRO A 146 9.61 12.10 2.83
CA PRO A 146 9.39 13.46 2.28
C PRO A 146 10.65 14.29 2.05
N ASP A 147 11.67 14.09 2.88
CA ASP A 147 12.95 14.80 2.85
C ASP A 147 14.00 14.15 1.93
N ASP A 148 13.70 12.98 1.35
CA ASP A 148 14.61 12.31 0.42
C ASP A 148 14.77 13.14 -0.87
N LYS A 149 16.02 13.39 -1.26
CA LYS A 149 16.38 14.16 -2.46
C LYS A 149 15.84 13.54 -3.75
N ASP A 150 15.71 12.21 -3.79
CA ASP A 150 15.26 11.48 -4.97
C ASP A 150 13.74 11.61 -5.17
N ARG A 151 13.01 12.13 -4.17
CA ARG A 151 11.55 12.23 -4.21
C ARG A 151 11.01 13.20 -5.26
N LYS A 152 11.86 14.10 -5.75
CA LYS A 152 11.54 15.08 -6.81
C LYS A 152 11.73 14.51 -8.23
N ILE A 153 11.47 13.22 -8.41
CA ILE A 153 11.47 12.59 -9.73
C ILE A 153 10.26 13.07 -10.55
N ARG A 154 10.44 13.27 -11.86
CA ARG A 154 9.38 13.69 -12.78
C ARG A 154 8.75 12.48 -13.46
N ALA A 155 7.45 12.59 -13.75
CA ALA A 155 6.76 11.60 -14.55
C ALA A 155 7.35 11.56 -15.97
N SER A 156 7.44 10.36 -16.54
CA SER A 156 8.00 10.10 -17.88
C SER A 156 7.12 9.17 -18.72
N HIS A 157 6.10 8.57 -18.12
CA HIS A 157 5.13 7.68 -18.74
C HIS A 157 3.72 8.03 -18.26
N GLU A 158 2.70 7.65 -19.04
CA GLU A 158 1.30 7.89 -18.69
C GLU A 158 0.94 7.24 -17.34
N SER A 159 1.50 6.07 -17.04
CA SER A 159 1.36 5.42 -15.75
C SER A 159 1.94 6.23 -14.59
N HIS A 160 3.06 6.94 -14.80
CA HIS A 160 3.65 7.83 -13.80
C HIS A 160 2.73 9.02 -13.51
N GLU A 161 2.09 9.57 -14.55
CA GLU A 161 1.10 10.64 -14.39
C GLU A 161 -0.12 10.15 -13.60
N ARG A 162 -0.58 8.92 -13.85
CA ARG A 162 -1.65 8.28 -13.08
C ARG A 162 -1.25 8.03 -11.62
N ILE A 163 -0.03 7.57 -11.37
CA ILE A 163 0.53 7.42 -10.02
C ILE A 163 0.58 8.78 -9.30
N GLU A 164 1.03 9.83 -9.99
CA GLU A 164 1.09 11.19 -9.45
C GLU A 164 -0.31 11.73 -9.12
N GLU A 165 -1.29 11.53 -10.00
CA GLU A 165 -2.68 11.92 -9.77
C GLU A 165 -3.27 11.14 -8.57
N ALA A 166 -3.09 9.82 -8.54
CA ALA A 166 -3.55 8.98 -7.43
C ALA A 166 -2.93 9.43 -6.10
N ALA A 167 -1.63 9.69 -6.06
CA ALA A 167 -0.92 10.18 -4.87
C ALA A 167 -1.45 11.54 -4.40
N LYS A 168 -1.76 12.46 -5.32
CA LYS A 168 -2.39 13.75 -4.98
C LYS A 168 -3.78 13.58 -4.39
N LEU A 169 -4.60 12.70 -4.96
CA LEU A 169 -5.95 12.39 -4.45
C LEU A 169 -5.88 11.78 -3.05
N VAL A 170 -4.97 10.83 -2.84
CA VAL A 170 -4.73 10.18 -1.55
C VAL A 170 -4.25 11.19 -0.51
N ALA A 171 -3.26 12.04 -0.84
CA ALA A 171 -2.77 13.06 0.10
C ALA A 171 -3.87 14.08 0.45
N ALA A 172 -4.68 14.50 -0.53
CA ALA A 172 -5.84 15.35 -0.28
C ALA A 172 -6.88 14.65 0.61
N HIS A 173 -7.09 13.35 0.41
CA HIS A 173 -7.97 12.55 1.25
C HIS A 173 -7.50 12.50 2.70
N VAL A 174 -6.22 12.19 2.96
CA VAL A 174 -5.63 12.22 4.31
C VAL A 174 -5.81 13.58 4.97
N LYS A 175 -5.58 14.69 4.25
CA LYS A 175 -5.84 16.05 4.75
C LYS A 175 -7.31 16.27 5.11
N ASN A 176 -8.24 15.80 4.28
CA ASN A 176 -9.67 15.92 4.54
C ASN A 176 -10.13 15.07 5.72
N LEU A 177 -9.52 13.90 5.92
CA LEU A 177 -9.80 13.01 7.06
C LEU A 177 -9.45 13.68 8.38
N ILE A 178 -8.31 14.35 8.48
CA ILE A 178 -7.82 14.95 9.73
C ILE A 178 -8.36 16.37 10.00
N LYS A 179 -8.85 17.07 8.96
CA LYS A 179 -9.33 18.45 9.04
C LYS A 179 -10.40 18.69 10.13
N PRO A 180 -11.38 17.79 10.34
CA PRO A 180 -12.41 17.98 11.37
C PRO A 180 -11.91 17.73 12.80
N HIS A 181 -10.72 17.14 12.97
CA HIS A 181 -10.20 16.73 14.27
C HIS A 181 -9.23 17.76 14.84
N ARG A 182 -9.23 17.88 16.18
CA ARG A 182 -8.23 18.64 16.92
C ARG A 182 -6.85 18.05 16.66
N GLU A 183 -5.83 18.89 16.65
CA GLU A 183 -4.47 18.48 16.30
C GLU A 183 -3.98 17.27 17.12
N THR A 184 -4.28 17.25 18.42
CA THR A 184 -3.96 16.16 19.35
C THR A 184 -4.60 14.82 18.99
N ASP A 185 -5.74 14.84 18.29
CA ASP A 185 -6.56 13.66 18.02
C ASP A 185 -6.33 13.10 16.61
N ARG A 186 -5.62 13.85 15.74
CA ARG A 186 -5.44 13.51 14.32
C ARG A 186 -4.66 12.23 14.14
N SER A 187 -3.58 12.05 14.90
CA SER A 187 -2.73 10.86 14.77
C SER A 187 -3.45 9.61 15.24
N ASP A 188 -4.22 9.71 16.34
CA ASP A 188 -5.11 8.65 16.81
C ASP A 188 -6.21 8.30 15.82
N TYR A 189 -6.78 9.30 15.15
CA TYR A 189 -7.77 9.05 14.10
C TYR A 189 -7.15 8.28 12.92
N LEU A 190 -5.95 8.66 12.47
CA LEU A 190 -5.23 7.94 11.42
C LEU A 190 -4.77 6.55 11.87
N ASN A 191 -4.45 6.34 13.16
CA ASN A 191 -4.15 5.01 13.69
C ASN A 191 -5.33 4.04 13.53
N ARG A 192 -6.57 4.52 13.65
CA ARG A 192 -7.77 3.72 13.37
C ARG A 192 -7.85 3.32 11.90
N TRP A 193 -7.47 4.21 10.99
CA TRP A 193 -7.39 3.91 9.55
C TRP A 193 -6.33 2.85 9.26
N VAL A 194 -5.13 2.99 9.81
CA VAL A 194 -4.04 2.00 9.65
C VAL A 194 -4.49 0.64 10.15
N LYS A 195 -5.07 0.57 11.35
CA LYS A 195 -5.64 -0.68 11.92
C LYS A 195 -6.72 -1.28 11.03
N TYR A 196 -7.60 -0.43 10.45
CA TYR A 196 -8.64 -0.90 9.55
C TYR A 196 -8.07 -1.50 8.27
N ILE A 197 -7.10 -0.83 7.65
CA ILE A 197 -6.41 -1.31 6.45
C ILE A 197 -5.69 -2.64 6.72
N ASP A 198 -5.01 -2.74 7.86
CA ASP A 198 -4.27 -3.92 8.26
C ASP A 198 -5.17 -5.14 8.48
N SER A 199 -6.27 -4.97 9.21
CA SER A 199 -7.04 -6.10 9.75
C SER A 199 -8.43 -6.29 9.13
N PHE A 200 -9.10 -5.22 8.70
CA PHE A 200 -10.55 -5.22 8.42
C PHE A 200 -10.93 -4.87 6.97
N ALA A 201 -10.04 -4.22 6.22
CA ALA A 201 -10.16 -4.04 4.78
C ALA A 201 -9.72 -5.33 4.07
N LYS A 202 -10.64 -6.29 4.00
CA LYS A 202 -10.36 -7.68 3.63
C LYS A 202 -10.15 -7.84 2.14
N VAL A 203 -9.17 -8.67 1.80
CA VAL A 203 -9.02 -9.30 0.48
C VAL A 203 -9.04 -10.81 0.63
N VAL A 204 -9.43 -11.50 -0.44
CA VAL A 204 -9.11 -12.92 -0.58
C VAL A 204 -7.71 -13.00 -1.17
N LEU A 205 -6.78 -13.56 -0.41
CA LEU A 205 -5.44 -13.87 -0.91
C LEU A 205 -5.48 -15.29 -1.47
N LEU A 206 -5.18 -15.42 -2.76
CA LEU A 206 -4.95 -16.71 -3.40
C LEU A 206 -3.45 -16.89 -3.57
N ASN A 207 -2.90 -17.97 -3.05
CA ASN A 207 -1.45 -18.22 -3.07
C ASN A 207 -1.09 -19.71 -3.17
#